data_AF-A0A933B7D1-F1
#
_entry.id   AF-A0A933B7D1-F1
#
_cell.length_a   1.000
_cell.length_b   1.000
_cell.length_c   1.000
_cell.angle_alpha   90.00
_cell.angle_beta   90.00
_cell.angle_gamma   90.00
#
_symmetry.space_group_name_H-M   'P 1'
#
loop_
_entity.id
_entity.type
_entity.pdbx_description
1 polymer ?
#
loop_
_entity_poly.entity_id
_entity_poly.type
_entity_poly.pdbx_seq_one_letter_code
_entity_poly.pdbx_strand_id
1 'polypeptide(L)'
;AREGAASIRAGLGLGNTRVILGVDRLDYTKGIPERLAAYERLLESRPDLRDRVTFVQVGVPTRADLAEYQAVASAVEEGVAGLNRRFGAPGRPVIHLITRNLDFRDLIPYYVLADVMVVSSLHDGMNLVAKEFVAANVNVDGVLVLSPFTGASRELEHAVQASPYDTEAFASAIVRAVDLDPEERARRMRTLREVVARQNIYDWARKIFRDARKLHLIPGATKPTGPR
;
A
#
# COMPACT_ATOMS: atom_id res chain seq x y z
N ALA A 1 -2.73 -16.87 9.41
CA ALA A 1 -3.16 -15.64 8.71
C ALA A 1 -4.60 -15.23 9.09
N ARG A 2 -5.63 -16.05 8.83
CA ARG A 2 -7.03 -15.73 9.18
C ARG A 2 -7.25 -15.52 10.70
N GLU A 3 -6.69 -16.39 11.53
CA GLU A 3 -6.71 -16.21 13.00
C GLU A 3 -6.01 -14.91 13.42
N GLY A 4 -4.87 -14.60 12.79
CA GLY A 4 -4.16 -13.32 12.99
C GLY A 4 -5.01 -12.11 12.60
N ALA A 5 -5.71 -12.17 11.46
CA ALA A 5 -6.62 -11.11 11.02
C ALA A 5 -7.79 -10.91 12.00
N ALA A 6 -8.37 -12.01 12.51
CA ALA A 6 -9.40 -11.96 13.55
C ALA A 6 -8.87 -11.36 14.86
N SER A 7 -7.65 -11.73 15.26
CA SER A 7 -6.99 -11.18 16.44
C SER A 7 -6.72 -9.68 16.30
N ILE A 8 -6.28 -9.21 15.13
CA ILE A 8 -6.08 -7.77 14.87
C ILE A 8 -7.42 -7.03 14.88
N ARG A 9 -8.45 -7.58 14.23
CA ARG A 9 -9.81 -7.02 14.22
C ARG A 9 -10.36 -6.81 15.64
N ALA A 10 -10.19 -7.81 16.50
CA ALA A 10 -10.60 -7.74 17.90
C ALA A 10 -9.74 -6.74 18.69
N GLY A 11 -8.40 -6.82 18.55
CA GLY A 11 -7.46 -5.98 19.30
C GLY A 11 -7.55 -4.48 18.96
N LEU A 12 -7.90 -4.15 17.71
CA LEU A 12 -8.14 -2.76 17.28
C LEU A 12 -9.60 -2.32 17.46
N GLY A 13 -10.52 -3.21 17.86
CA GLY A 13 -11.93 -2.86 18.05
C GLY A 13 -12.68 -2.52 16.75
N LEU A 14 -12.29 -3.10 15.62
CA LEU A 14 -12.85 -2.72 14.29
C LEU A 14 -14.29 -3.21 14.08
N GLY A 15 -14.79 -4.13 14.90
CA GLY A 15 -16.14 -4.70 14.74
C GLY A 15 -16.39 -5.20 13.31
N ASN A 16 -17.48 -4.75 12.70
CA ASN A 16 -17.87 -5.10 11.33
C ASN A 16 -17.51 -4.01 10.31
N THR A 17 -16.63 -3.06 10.63
CA THR A 17 -16.20 -2.05 9.66
C THR A 17 -15.38 -2.69 8.54
N ARG A 18 -15.49 -2.09 7.36
CA ARG A 18 -14.58 -2.34 6.26
C ARG A 18 -13.23 -1.71 6.57
N VAL A 19 -12.16 -2.45 6.34
CA VAL A 19 -10.80 -2.03 6.67
C VAL A 19 -10.10 -1.50 5.42
N ILE A 20 -9.69 -0.24 5.48
CA ILE A 20 -8.78 0.36 4.51
C ILE A 20 -7.37 0.25 5.10
N LEU A 21 -6.43 -0.28 4.33
CA LEU A 21 -5.05 -0.53 4.79
C LEU A 21 -4.06 0.29 3.98
N GLY A 22 -3.10 0.89 4.70
CA GLY A 22 -1.86 1.43 4.17
C GLY A 22 -0.67 0.77 4.85
N VAL A 23 0.36 0.39 4.10
CA VAL A 23 1.59 -0.20 4.65
C VAL A 23 2.80 0.40 3.95
N ASP A 24 3.57 1.20 4.68
CA ASP A 24 4.71 1.92 4.12
C ASP A 24 5.79 2.12 5.18
N ARG A 25 7.00 2.41 4.72
CA ARG A 25 7.97 3.10 5.57
C ARG A 25 7.53 4.57 5.70
N LEU A 26 7.81 5.21 6.84
CA LEU A 26 7.60 6.65 7.03
C LEU A 26 8.65 7.42 6.20
N ASP A 27 8.39 7.53 4.90
CA ASP A 27 9.30 8.04 3.87
C ASP A 27 8.52 9.02 2.98
N TYR A 28 9.11 10.17 2.65
CA TYR A 28 8.45 11.26 1.91
C TYR A 28 7.97 10.86 0.51
N THR A 29 8.50 9.77 -0.05
CA THR A 29 8.08 9.26 -1.36
C THR A 29 6.75 8.49 -1.32
N LYS A 30 6.27 8.12 -0.13
CA LYS A 30 5.14 7.18 0.04
C LYS A 30 3.77 7.82 -0.01
N GLY A 31 3.72 9.15 -0.04
CA GLY A 31 2.47 9.89 -0.20
C GLY A 31 1.47 9.62 0.92
N ILE A 32 1.96 9.43 2.16
CA ILE A 32 1.12 9.14 3.33
C ILE A 32 0.32 10.40 3.73
N PRO A 33 0.89 11.63 3.79
CA PRO A 33 0.11 12.84 4.04
C PRO A 33 -1.05 13.03 3.05
N GLU A 34 -0.81 12.81 1.76
CA GLU A 34 -1.82 12.88 0.70
C GLU A 34 -2.91 11.83 0.88
N ARG A 35 -2.53 10.63 1.32
CA ARG A 35 -3.48 9.57 1.67
C ARG A 35 -4.37 9.96 2.85
N LEU A 36 -3.80 10.59 3.88
CA LEU A 36 -4.56 11.07 5.03
C LEU A 36 -5.52 12.19 4.61
N ALA A 37 -5.08 13.12 3.76
CA ALA A 37 -5.93 14.18 3.22
C ALA A 37 -7.09 13.62 2.36
N ALA A 38 -6.83 12.61 1.52
CA ALA A 38 -7.86 11.92 0.75
C ALA A 38 -8.85 11.17 1.66
N TYR A 39 -8.37 10.57 2.74
CA TYR A 39 -9.24 9.91 3.72
C TYR A 39 -10.09 10.92 4.51
N GLU A 40 -9.53 12.07 4.91
CA GLU A 40 -10.30 13.18 5.47
C GLU A 40 -11.41 13.61 4.52
N ARG A 41 -11.08 13.83 3.24
CA ARG A 41 -12.04 14.24 2.22
C ARG A 41 -13.13 13.19 1.99
N LEU A 42 -12.79 11.91 2.06
CA LEU A 42 -13.77 10.81 2.04
C LEU A 42 -14.74 10.92 3.23
N LEU A 43 -14.24 11.12 4.45
CA LEU A 43 -15.08 11.21 5.65
C LEU A 43 -15.98 12.46 5.64
N GLU A 44 -15.54 13.56 5.01
CA GLU A 44 -16.37 14.74 4.79
C GLU A 44 -17.48 14.49 3.78
N SER A 45 -17.15 13.93 2.62
CA SER A 45 -18.07 13.74 1.49
C SER A 45 -19.03 12.56 1.66
N ARG A 46 -18.67 11.57 2.47
CA ARG A 46 -19.46 10.37 2.75
C ARG A 46 -19.67 10.16 4.25
N PRO A 47 -20.52 10.98 4.92
CA PRO A 47 -20.83 10.82 6.33
C PRO A 47 -21.37 9.43 6.69
N ASP A 48 -22.06 8.77 5.74
CA ASP A 48 -22.58 7.41 5.87
C ASP A 48 -21.49 6.35 6.03
N LEU A 49 -20.25 6.63 5.63
CA LEU A 49 -19.13 5.71 5.75
C LEU A 49 -18.37 5.84 7.07
N ARG A 50 -18.55 6.92 7.85
CA ARG A 50 -17.76 7.19 9.07
C ARG A 50 -17.79 6.06 10.10
N ASP A 51 -18.94 5.41 10.25
CA ASP A 51 -19.13 4.26 11.15
C ASP A 51 -18.97 2.90 10.45
N ARG A 52 -18.72 2.89 9.14
CA ARG A 52 -18.68 1.68 8.30
C ARG A 52 -17.28 1.38 7.77
N VAL A 53 -16.36 2.33 7.81
CA VAL A 53 -14.97 2.15 7.38
C VAL A 53 -14.01 2.58 8.48
N THR A 54 -12.91 1.86 8.62
CA THR A 54 -11.81 2.23 9.51
C THR A 54 -10.50 2.11 8.74
N PHE A 55 -9.64 3.12 8.82
CA PHE A 55 -8.33 3.09 8.21
C PHE A 55 -7.30 2.49 9.18
N VAL A 56 -6.41 1.63 8.70
CA VAL A 56 -5.24 1.13 9.43
C VAL A 56 -4.00 1.51 8.62
N GLN A 57 -3.16 2.36 9.17
CA GLN A 57 -1.87 2.74 8.59
C GLN A 57 -0.76 2.05 9.39
N VAL A 58 -0.04 1.14 8.75
CA VAL A 58 1.24 0.63 9.24
C VAL A 58 2.34 1.54 8.70
N GLY A 59 3.04 2.25 9.58
CA GLY A 59 4.10 3.19 9.25
C GLY A 59 5.41 2.78 9.92
N VAL A 60 6.30 2.11 9.20
CA VAL A 60 7.57 1.63 9.74
C VAL A 60 8.59 2.78 9.79
N PRO A 61 9.11 3.18 10.97
CA PRO A 61 10.13 4.21 11.06
C PRO A 61 11.39 3.83 10.26
N THR A 62 11.98 4.79 9.56
CA THR A 62 13.19 4.60 8.76
C THR A 62 14.00 5.90 8.77
N ARG A 63 15.34 5.80 8.75
CA ARG A 63 16.25 6.96 8.62
C ARG A 63 15.87 8.14 9.53
N ALA A 64 15.59 7.81 10.81
CA ALA A 64 15.07 8.76 11.79
C ALA A 64 16.06 9.88 12.17
N ASP A 65 17.30 9.79 11.71
CA ASP A 65 18.34 10.79 11.82
C ASP A 65 18.21 11.93 10.80
N LEU A 66 17.42 11.74 9.74
CA LEU A 66 17.24 12.73 8.67
C LEU A 66 16.00 13.59 8.91
N ALA A 67 16.15 14.91 8.78
CA ALA A 67 15.10 15.89 9.08
C ALA A 67 13.84 15.70 8.22
N GLU A 68 14.00 15.32 6.95
CA GLU A 68 12.88 15.10 6.02
C GLU A 68 12.03 13.90 6.44
N TYR A 69 12.65 12.87 7.01
CA TYR A 69 11.94 11.68 7.50
C TYR A 69 11.22 11.97 8.82
N GLN A 70 11.85 12.76 9.70
CA GLN A 70 11.21 13.24 10.93
C GLN A 70 9.98 14.10 10.61
N ALA A 71 10.08 15.02 9.64
CA ALA A 71 8.97 15.88 9.24
C ALA A 71 7.78 15.07 8.72
N VAL A 72 8.02 14.01 7.93
CA VAL A 72 6.96 13.11 7.48
C VAL A 72 6.33 12.35 8.64
N ALA A 73 7.13 11.82 9.56
CA ALA A 73 6.61 11.12 10.74
C ALA A 73 5.71 12.04 11.58
N SER A 74 6.18 13.26 11.89
CA SER A 74 5.39 14.26 12.61
C SER A 74 4.09 14.61 11.88
N ALA A 75 4.14 14.87 10.57
CA ALA A 75 2.95 15.19 9.77
C ALA A 75 1.93 14.04 9.77
N VAL A 76 2.40 12.79 9.71
CA VAL A 76 1.53 11.60 9.77
C VAL A 76 0.89 11.45 11.16
N GLU A 77 1.67 11.60 12.24
CA GLU A 77 1.15 11.54 13.61
C GLU A 77 0.11 12.64 13.89
N GLU A 78 0.40 13.87 13.47
CA GLU A 78 -0.50 15.01 13.60
C GLU A 78 -1.78 14.82 12.79
N GLY A 79 -1.66 14.36 11.53
CA GLY A 79 -2.80 14.09 10.65
C GLY A 79 -3.70 12.98 11.19
N VAL A 80 -3.12 11.88 11.68
CA VAL A 80 -3.85 10.78 12.34
C VAL A 80 -4.58 11.29 13.58
N ALA A 81 -3.91 12.08 14.42
CA ALA A 81 -4.52 12.64 15.62
C ALA A 81 -5.65 13.63 15.26
N GLY A 82 -5.47 14.45 14.22
CA GLY A 82 -6.47 15.38 13.71
C GLY A 82 -7.73 14.66 13.22
N LEU A 83 -7.57 13.64 12.38
CA LEU A 83 -8.66 12.79 11.88
C LEU A 83 -9.46 12.16 13.02
N ASN A 84 -8.77 11.56 13.99
CA ASN A 84 -9.42 10.93 15.13
C ASN A 84 -10.12 11.94 16.06
N ARG A 85 -9.56 13.14 16.26
CA ARG A 85 -10.24 14.21 17.01
C ARG A 85 -11.50 14.70 16.30
N ARG A 86 -11.47 14.81 14.97
CA ARG A 86 -12.55 15.39 14.16
C ARG A 86 -13.68 14.41 13.87
N PHE A 87 -13.36 13.15 13.61
CA PHE A 87 -14.32 12.14 13.13
C PHE A 87 -14.43 10.91 14.02
N GLY A 88 -13.49 10.69 14.94
CA GLY A 88 -13.52 9.56 15.86
C GLY A 88 -14.52 9.75 17.00
N ALA A 89 -14.80 8.65 17.70
CA ALA A 89 -15.55 8.64 18.95
C ALA A 89 -14.74 7.92 20.04
N PRO A 90 -15.09 8.08 21.33
CA PRO A 90 -14.41 7.36 22.42
C PRO A 90 -14.37 5.85 22.15
N GLY A 91 -13.16 5.27 22.13
CA GLY A 91 -12.94 3.86 21.83
C GLY A 91 -13.16 3.44 20.38
N ARG A 92 -13.48 4.38 19.47
CA ARG A 92 -13.76 4.14 18.05
C ARG A 92 -13.03 5.16 17.17
N PRO A 93 -11.69 5.07 17.05
CA PRO A 93 -10.95 5.91 16.12
C PRO A 93 -11.34 5.60 14.68
N VAL A 94 -11.29 6.59 13.80
CA VAL A 94 -11.47 6.38 12.35
C VAL A 94 -10.19 5.89 11.69
N ILE A 95 -9.03 6.13 12.31
CA ILE A 95 -7.74 5.67 11.82
C ILE A 95 -6.85 5.14 12.96
N HIS A 96 -6.25 3.98 12.75
CA HIS A 96 -5.18 3.44 13.59
C HIS A 96 -3.83 3.64 12.93
N LEU A 97 -2.86 4.20 13.65
CA LEU A 97 -1.46 4.26 13.24
C LEU A 97 -0.65 3.22 14.02
N ILE A 98 0.07 2.36 13.30
CA ILE A 98 0.90 1.29 13.86
C ILE A 98 2.35 1.58 13.46
N THR A 99 3.18 1.98 14.42
CA THR A 99 4.57 2.38 14.18
C THR A 99 5.61 1.33 14.58
N ARG A 100 5.17 0.13 14.99
CA ARG A 100 6.10 -0.95 15.32
C ARG A 100 6.65 -1.60 14.05
N ASN A 101 7.91 -2.06 14.11
CA ASN A 101 8.49 -2.89 13.05
C ASN A 101 7.71 -4.21 12.96
N LEU A 102 7.10 -4.44 11.80
CA LEU A 102 6.47 -5.70 11.45
C LEU A 102 7.36 -6.41 10.46
N ASP A 103 7.67 -7.68 10.73
CA ASP A 103 8.26 -8.51 9.70
C ASP A 103 7.20 -8.90 8.65
N PHE A 104 7.65 -9.54 7.57
CA PHE A 104 6.75 -9.97 6.52
C PHE A 104 5.63 -10.90 7.01
N ARG A 105 5.91 -11.79 7.98
CA ARG A 105 4.92 -12.75 8.48
C ARG A 105 3.84 -12.07 9.30
N ASP A 106 4.21 -11.04 10.06
CA ASP A 106 3.32 -10.21 10.85
C ASP A 106 2.45 -9.28 9.99
N LEU A 107 2.88 -8.96 8.76
CA LEU A 107 2.11 -8.17 7.80
C LEU A 107 1.00 -8.96 7.10
N ILE A 108 1.19 -10.27 6.87
CA ILE A 108 0.20 -11.11 6.16
C ILE A 108 -1.20 -11.02 6.78
N PRO A 109 -1.39 -11.09 8.12
CA PRO A 109 -2.69 -10.87 8.74
C PRO A 109 -3.36 -9.54 8.40
N TYR A 110 -2.60 -8.44 8.25
CA TYR A 110 -3.17 -7.15 7.84
C TYR A 110 -3.64 -7.19 6.39
N TYR A 111 -2.88 -7.80 5.48
CA TYR A 111 -3.33 -7.96 4.09
C TYR A 111 -4.60 -8.80 3.96
N VAL A 112 -4.73 -9.84 4.80
CA VAL A 112 -5.95 -10.68 4.85
C VAL A 112 -7.13 -9.95 5.50
N LEU A 113 -6.86 -9.02 6.43
CA LEU A 113 -7.88 -8.21 7.09
C LEU A 113 -8.47 -7.13 6.18
N ALA A 114 -7.67 -6.59 5.26
CA ALA A 114 -8.00 -5.41 4.48
C ALA A 114 -9.01 -5.68 3.36
N ASP A 115 -10.09 -4.90 3.36
CA ASP A 115 -11.05 -4.84 2.25
C ASP A 115 -10.52 -3.98 1.09
N VAL A 116 -9.77 -2.92 1.43
CA VAL A 116 -9.15 -2.02 0.45
C VAL A 116 -7.71 -1.76 0.86
N MET A 117 -6.76 -2.01 -0.03
CA MET A 117 -5.37 -1.61 0.12
C MET A 117 -5.11 -0.33 -0.65
N VAL A 118 -4.50 0.67 -0.02
CA VAL A 118 -4.16 1.95 -0.65
C VAL A 118 -2.64 2.10 -0.73
N VAL A 119 -2.12 2.15 -1.95
CA VAL A 119 -0.71 2.39 -2.25
C VAL A 119 -0.60 3.70 -3.02
N SER A 120 -0.21 4.77 -2.32
CA SER A 120 -0.29 6.15 -2.79
C SER A 120 1.06 6.82 -3.06
N SER A 121 2.10 6.03 -3.34
CA SER A 121 3.45 6.58 -3.51
C SER A 121 3.49 7.67 -4.57
N LEU A 122 4.16 8.79 -4.24
CA LEU A 122 4.39 9.93 -5.12
C LEU A 122 5.31 9.52 -6.28
N HIS A 123 6.36 8.77 -5.98
CA HIS A 123 7.23 8.10 -6.93
C HIS A 123 7.80 6.83 -6.31
N ASP A 124 7.64 5.70 -6.99
CA ASP A 124 8.21 4.42 -6.54
C ASP A 124 8.63 3.57 -7.74
N GLY A 125 9.88 3.09 -7.73
CA GLY A 125 10.43 2.33 -8.87
C GLY A 125 9.65 1.03 -9.15
N MET A 126 9.04 0.47 -8.11
CA MET A 126 8.08 -0.63 -8.16
C MET A 126 7.03 -0.32 -7.08
N ASN A 127 6.37 -1.31 -6.49
CA ASN A 127 5.88 -1.26 -5.12
C ASN A 127 5.54 -2.71 -4.74
N LEU A 128 6.37 -3.36 -3.93
CA LEU A 128 6.19 -4.79 -3.63
C LEU A 128 5.01 -5.02 -2.69
N VAL A 129 4.71 -4.07 -1.79
CA VAL A 129 3.54 -4.12 -0.90
C VAL A 129 2.25 -4.28 -1.71
N ALA A 130 2.11 -3.58 -2.85
CA ALA A 130 0.98 -3.76 -3.75
C ALA A 130 0.84 -5.21 -4.24
N LYS A 131 1.95 -5.84 -4.64
CA LYS A 131 1.99 -7.22 -5.12
C LYS A 131 1.78 -8.23 -3.98
N GLU A 132 2.30 -7.94 -2.79
CA GLU A 132 2.13 -8.75 -1.58
C GLU A 132 0.66 -8.79 -1.15
N PHE A 133 -0.03 -7.64 -1.14
CA PHE A 133 -1.47 -7.57 -0.88
C PHE A 133 -2.26 -8.43 -1.88
N VAL A 134 -2.00 -8.26 -3.18
CA VAL A 134 -2.63 -9.06 -4.24
C VAL A 134 -2.38 -10.56 -4.04
N ALA A 135 -1.13 -10.95 -3.73
CA ALA A 135 -0.75 -12.34 -3.48
C ALA A 135 -1.43 -12.91 -2.22
N ALA A 136 -1.62 -12.11 -1.17
CA ALA A 136 -2.28 -12.51 0.07
C ALA A 136 -3.81 -12.60 -0.03
N ASN A 137 -4.43 -11.88 -0.98
CA ASN A 137 -5.89 -11.85 -1.15
C ASN A 137 -6.44 -13.10 -1.88
N VAL A 138 -6.31 -14.27 -1.24
CA VAL A 138 -6.73 -15.57 -1.81
C VAL A 138 -8.25 -15.73 -1.94
N ASN A 139 -9.01 -14.98 -1.16
CA ASN A 139 -10.48 -14.98 -1.20
C ASN A 139 -11.05 -14.10 -2.32
N VAL A 140 -10.20 -13.35 -3.03
CA VAL A 140 -10.57 -12.44 -4.13
C VAL A 140 -11.66 -11.42 -3.78
N ASP A 141 -11.64 -10.93 -2.54
CA ASP A 141 -12.64 -10.02 -1.97
C ASP A 141 -12.09 -8.60 -1.72
N GLY A 142 -10.77 -8.43 -1.80
CA GLY A 142 -10.09 -7.15 -1.60
C GLY A 142 -9.94 -6.32 -2.87
N VAL A 143 -9.73 -5.02 -2.69
CA VAL A 143 -9.51 -4.06 -3.79
C VAL A 143 -8.18 -3.34 -3.60
N LEU A 144 -7.39 -3.24 -4.66
CA LEU A 144 -6.16 -2.45 -4.66
C LEU A 144 -6.44 -1.07 -5.27
N VAL A 145 -6.22 0.00 -4.49
CA VAL A 145 -6.11 1.38 -4.95
C VAL A 145 -4.63 1.69 -5.12
N LEU A 146 -4.21 2.10 -6.33
CA LEU A 146 -2.81 2.17 -6.70
C LEU A 146 -2.46 3.50 -7.36
N SER A 147 -1.36 4.10 -6.92
CA SER A 147 -0.78 5.27 -7.57
C SER A 147 -0.22 4.91 -8.94
N PRO A 148 -0.53 5.68 -10.00
CA PRO A 148 0.03 5.48 -11.33
C PRO A 148 1.54 5.73 -11.36
N PHE A 149 2.10 6.39 -10.35
CA PHE A 149 3.53 6.73 -10.22
C PHE A 149 4.37 5.62 -9.56
N THR A 150 3.80 4.42 -9.41
CA THR A 150 4.52 3.22 -8.99
C THR A 150 4.91 2.40 -10.21
N GLY A 151 6.05 1.71 -10.19
CA GLY A 151 6.36 0.74 -11.24
C GLY A 151 5.34 -0.41 -11.32
N ALA A 152 4.67 -0.72 -10.19
CA ALA A 152 3.63 -1.74 -10.12
C ALA A 152 2.39 -1.38 -10.94
N SER A 153 2.08 -0.10 -11.13
CA SER A 153 0.90 0.36 -11.90
C SER A 153 0.93 -0.11 -13.35
N ARG A 154 2.13 -0.28 -13.92
CA ARG A 154 2.35 -0.76 -15.28
C ARG A 154 2.01 -2.24 -15.48
N GLU A 155 1.93 -3.00 -14.41
CA GLU A 155 1.58 -4.42 -14.44
C GLU A 155 0.16 -4.65 -13.88
N LEU A 156 -0.22 -3.90 -12.86
CA LEU A 156 -1.46 -4.07 -12.10
C LEU A 156 -2.59 -3.17 -12.63
N GLU A 157 -2.86 -3.22 -13.94
CA GLU A 157 -3.78 -2.32 -14.65
C GLU A 157 -5.23 -2.40 -14.13
N HIS A 158 -5.65 -3.53 -13.57
CA HIS A 158 -7.00 -3.72 -13.01
C HIS A 158 -7.19 -3.15 -11.60
N ALA A 159 -6.14 -2.59 -10.99
CA ALA A 159 -6.24 -1.81 -9.77
C ALA A 159 -7.07 -0.53 -10.01
N VAL A 160 -7.69 -0.02 -8.95
CA VAL A 160 -8.32 1.30 -8.98
C VAL A 160 -7.20 2.34 -8.95
N GLN A 161 -6.89 2.93 -10.10
CA GLN A 161 -5.85 3.96 -10.19
C GLN A 161 -6.31 5.25 -9.48
N ALA A 162 -5.40 5.84 -8.70
CA ALA A 162 -5.64 7.09 -7.99
C ALA A 162 -4.36 7.92 -7.91
N SER A 163 -4.39 9.15 -8.42
CA SER A 163 -3.26 10.09 -8.31
C SER A 163 -3.19 10.65 -6.89
N PRO A 164 -2.04 10.58 -6.19
CA PRO A 164 -1.90 11.23 -4.89
C PRO A 164 -1.86 12.76 -4.98
N TYR A 165 -1.71 13.33 -6.18
CA TYR A 165 -1.68 14.79 -6.40
C TYR A 165 -3.07 15.43 -6.57
N ASP A 166 -4.13 14.63 -6.57
CA ASP A 166 -5.51 15.10 -6.65
C ASP A 166 -6.32 14.49 -5.50
N THR A 167 -6.44 15.23 -4.40
CA THR A 167 -7.12 14.79 -3.19
C THR A 167 -8.58 14.39 -3.42
N GLU A 168 -9.30 15.11 -4.29
CA GLU A 168 -10.72 14.86 -4.57
C GLU A 168 -10.90 13.56 -5.37
N ALA A 169 -10.13 13.41 -6.44
CA ALA A 169 -10.16 12.21 -7.26
C ALA A 169 -9.64 11.00 -6.48
N PHE A 170 -8.65 11.19 -5.61
CA PHE A 170 -8.13 10.12 -4.76
C PHE A 170 -9.17 9.67 -3.73
N ALA A 171 -9.82 10.59 -3.02
CA ALA A 171 -10.93 10.27 -2.12
C ALA A 171 -12.04 9.51 -2.87
N SER A 172 -12.42 9.99 -4.05
CA SER A 172 -13.43 9.36 -4.91
C SER A 172 -13.02 7.95 -5.35
N ALA A 173 -11.73 7.71 -5.63
CA ALA A 173 -11.22 6.40 -5.98
C ALA A 173 -11.27 5.41 -4.81
N ILE A 174 -10.98 5.87 -3.58
CA ILE A 174 -11.13 5.07 -2.36
C ILE A 174 -12.60 4.75 -2.13
N VAL A 175 -13.50 5.74 -2.25
CA VAL A 175 -14.95 5.52 -2.14
C VAL A 175 -15.43 4.48 -3.15
N ARG A 176 -15.03 4.61 -4.42
CA ARG A 176 -15.36 3.62 -5.46
C ARG A 176 -14.87 2.23 -5.08
N ALA A 177 -13.63 2.09 -4.60
CA ALA A 177 -13.08 0.81 -4.17
C ALA A 177 -13.88 0.19 -3.01
N VAL A 178 -14.31 1.02 -2.05
CA VAL A 178 -15.20 0.60 -0.97
C VAL A 178 -16.57 0.18 -1.53
N ASP A 179 -17.14 0.88 -2.49
CA ASP A 179 -18.51 0.61 -2.96
C ASP A 179 -18.61 -0.44 -4.09
N LEU A 180 -17.48 -0.93 -4.63
CA LEU A 180 -17.48 -2.00 -5.64
C LEU A 180 -18.29 -3.21 -5.17
N ASP A 181 -19.13 -3.73 -6.07
CA ASP A 181 -19.89 -4.95 -5.84
C ASP A 181 -18.95 -6.17 -5.73
N PRO A 182 -19.36 -7.24 -5.03
CA PRO A 182 -18.50 -8.40 -4.81
C PRO A 182 -18.02 -9.09 -6.10
N GLU A 183 -18.80 -9.06 -7.18
CA GLU A 183 -18.44 -9.72 -8.43
C GLU A 183 -17.31 -8.97 -9.13
N GLU A 184 -17.40 -7.64 -9.20
CA GLU A 184 -16.37 -6.79 -9.79
C GLU A 184 -15.07 -6.80 -8.98
N ARG A 185 -15.16 -6.81 -7.63
CA ARG A 185 -13.99 -7.00 -6.76
C ARG A 185 -13.27 -8.30 -7.11
N ALA A 186 -14.02 -9.40 -7.20
CA ALA A 186 -13.47 -10.71 -7.50
C ALA A 186 -12.88 -10.79 -8.91
N ARG A 187 -13.53 -10.19 -9.92
CA ARG A 187 -12.96 -10.10 -11.28
C ARG A 187 -11.62 -9.38 -11.27
N ARG A 188 -11.56 -8.17 -10.70
CA ARG A 188 -10.31 -7.38 -10.64
C ARG A 188 -9.21 -8.14 -9.92
N MET A 189 -9.49 -8.66 -8.73
CA MET A 189 -8.48 -9.33 -7.91
C MET A 189 -7.97 -10.62 -8.57
N ARG A 190 -8.82 -11.41 -9.23
CA ARG A 190 -8.37 -12.58 -10.02
C ARG A 190 -7.36 -12.18 -11.08
N THR A 191 -7.66 -11.16 -11.88
CA THR A 191 -6.74 -10.70 -12.93
C THR A 191 -5.42 -10.20 -12.35
N LEU A 192 -5.46 -9.40 -11.28
CA LEU A 192 -4.25 -8.93 -10.59
C LEU A 192 -3.40 -10.10 -10.08
N ARG A 193 -4.04 -11.12 -9.49
CA ARG A 193 -3.35 -12.32 -8.98
C ARG A 193 -2.72 -13.13 -10.09
N GLU A 194 -3.36 -13.27 -11.24
CA GLU A 194 -2.78 -13.95 -12.41
C GLU A 194 -1.51 -13.25 -12.89
N VAL A 195 -1.49 -11.92 -12.93
CA VAL A 195 -0.30 -11.14 -13.29
C VAL A 195 0.83 -11.39 -12.28
N VAL A 196 0.54 -11.24 -10.98
CA VAL A 196 1.55 -11.44 -9.91
C VAL A 196 2.08 -12.87 -9.89
N ALA A 197 1.24 -13.88 -10.13
CA ALA A 197 1.66 -15.27 -10.17
C ALA A 197 2.58 -15.59 -11.36
N ARG A 198 2.36 -14.96 -12.52
CA ARG A 198 3.15 -15.16 -13.74
C ARG A 198 4.47 -14.39 -13.75
N GLN A 199 4.58 -13.30 -13.00
CA GLN A 199 5.75 -12.41 -13.01
C GLN A 199 6.47 -12.43 -11.65
N ASN A 200 7.09 -13.56 -11.33
CA ASN A 200 7.82 -13.72 -10.08
C ASN A 200 9.27 -13.21 -10.18
N ILE A 201 9.97 -13.18 -9.04
CA ILE A 201 11.36 -12.72 -8.94
C ILE A 201 12.34 -13.50 -9.83
N TYR A 202 12.08 -14.79 -10.09
CA TYR A 202 12.93 -15.60 -10.96
C TYR A 202 12.80 -15.19 -12.42
N ASP A 203 11.61 -14.80 -12.87
CA ASP A 203 11.39 -14.30 -14.23
C ASP A 203 12.08 -12.96 -14.46
N TRP A 204 12.02 -12.06 -13.47
CA TRP A 204 12.78 -10.81 -13.48
C TRP A 204 14.29 -11.07 -13.55
N ALA A 205 14.83 -11.93 -12.68
CA ALA A 205 16.25 -12.27 -12.67
C ALA A 205 16.69 -12.90 -14.00
N ARG A 206 15.92 -13.85 -14.53
CA ARG A 206 16.17 -14.47 -15.85
C ARG A 206 16.21 -13.43 -16.97
N LYS A 207 15.33 -12.43 -16.96
CA LYS A 207 15.32 -11.36 -17.96
C LYS A 207 16.60 -10.53 -17.90
N ILE A 208 17.02 -10.11 -16.70
CA ILE A 208 18.27 -9.38 -16.50
C ILE A 208 19.47 -10.19 -16.99
N PHE A 209 19.60 -11.46 -16.58
CA PHE A 209 20.73 -12.28 -17.02
C PHE A 209 20.72 -12.55 -18.52
N ARG A 210 19.54 -12.71 -19.13
CA ARG A 210 19.40 -12.86 -20.59
C ARG A 210 19.88 -11.61 -21.32
N ASP A 211 19.52 -10.42 -20.85
CA ASP A 211 19.92 -9.17 -21.49
C ASP A 211 21.40 -8.87 -21.22
N ALA A 212 21.90 -9.14 -20.01
CA ALA A 212 23.32 -9.05 -19.69
C ALA A 212 24.19 -9.97 -20.56
N ARG A 213 23.73 -11.18 -20.90
CA ARG A 213 24.44 -12.08 -21.82
C ARG A 213 24.53 -11.55 -23.25
N LYS A 214 23.61 -10.68 -23.67
CA LYS A 214 23.65 -10.04 -25.00
C LYS A 214 24.60 -8.84 -25.02
N LEU A 215 24.94 -8.30 -23.85
CA LEU A 215 26.00 -7.32 -23.74
C LEU A 215 27.32 -8.05 -24.02
N HIS A 216 27.82 -7.94 -25.25
CA HIS A 216 29.23 -8.20 -25.50
C HIS A 216 30.00 -7.20 -24.64
N LEU A 217 30.58 -7.67 -23.53
CA LEU A 217 31.62 -6.93 -22.83
C LEU A 217 32.67 -6.60 -23.89
N ILE A 218 32.83 -5.30 -24.15
CA ILE A 218 33.54 -4.69 -25.29
C ILE A 218 34.69 -5.60 -25.78
N PRO A 219 34.69 -6.08 -27.03
CA PRO A 219 35.82 -6.80 -27.60
C PRO A 219 37.05 -5.89 -27.53
N GLY A 220 38.05 -6.26 -26.71
CA GLY A 220 39.28 -5.48 -26.52
C GLY A 220 39.52 -4.92 -25.12
N ALA A 221 38.69 -5.24 -24.11
CA ALA A 221 39.02 -4.90 -22.72
C ALA A 221 40.32 -5.62 -22.29
N THR A 222 41.41 -4.87 -22.18
CA THR A 222 42.71 -5.35 -21.71
C THR A 222 42.60 -5.78 -20.24
N LYS A 223 43.12 -6.97 -19.92
CA LYS A 223 43.26 -7.40 -18.52
C LYS A 223 44.11 -6.36 -17.77
N PRO A 224 43.73 -5.96 -16.54
CA PRO A 224 44.57 -5.08 -15.75
C PRO A 224 45.90 -5.79 -15.48
N THR A 225 46.98 -5.26 -16.03
CA THR A 225 48.34 -5.70 -15.71
C THR A 225 48.63 -5.27 -14.28
N GLY A 226 48.76 -6.25 -13.38
CA GLY A 226 49.12 -6.01 -11.98
C GLY A 226 50.47 -5.30 -11.82
N PRO A 227 50.71 -4.65 -10.66
CA PRO A 227 51.94 -3.91 -10.42
C PRO A 227 53.14 -4.87 -10.35
N ARG A 228 54.24 -4.47 -11.00
CA ARG A 228 55.56 -5.12 -10.90
C ARG A 228 56.20 -4.89 -9.56
#